data_AF-A0A2N0QKV0-F1
#
_entry.id   AF-A0A2N0QKV0-F1
#
_cell.length_a   1.000
_cell.length_b   1.000
_cell.length_c   1.000
_cell.angle_alpha   90.00
_cell.angle_beta   90.00
_cell.angle_gamma   90.00
#
_symmetry.space_group_name_H-M   'P 1'
#
loop_
_entity.id
_entity.type
_entity.pdbx_description
1 polymer ?
#
loop_
_entity_poly.entity_id
_entity_poly.type
_entity_poly.pdbx_seq_one_letter_code
_entity_poly.pdbx_strand_id
1 'polypeptide(L)'
;RIDKKSDLPLYLFLSGAGTGKSRNANEFHQTAIICLSAQEDGELLTKIKEAWVFHTSYENGFGLKNGEDNPYLAIGTRMLFQLLRKQMDLDEIIDTYKPPSPMDVVKLIAKHYNRDMKSATVILIVDGMQQLMKDKDDGLKLDSMFYRTLTSFADLAFSGTFIIPVCTSTITGPIDGVLRNLTRDRVYLPVSSLQPPNDQQGIPVFKNDKITNTIVEDCGGHGRALEVLNDCLDVLWKKPGPLREQY
;
A
#
# COMPACT_ATOMS: atom_id res chain seq x y z
N ARG A 1 -4.61 25.14 -18.53
CA ARG A 1 -5.66 24.25 -18.00
C ARG A 1 -5.33 24.11 -16.53
N ILE A 2 -6.17 24.59 -15.61
CA ILE A 2 -5.93 24.41 -14.18
C ILE A 2 -6.46 23.01 -13.87
N ASP A 3 -5.58 22.05 -13.63
CA ASP A 3 -5.96 20.70 -13.26
C ASP A 3 -6.78 20.80 -11.97
N LYS A 4 -8.07 20.46 -12.03
CA LYS A 4 -8.94 20.55 -10.86
C LYS A 4 -8.54 19.45 -9.89
N LYS A 5 -8.81 19.67 -8.59
CA LYS A 5 -8.55 18.66 -7.56
C LYS A 5 -9.18 17.29 -7.87
N SER A 6 -10.27 17.30 -8.65
CA SER A 6 -11.00 16.14 -9.18
C SER A 6 -10.24 15.30 -10.21
N ASP A 7 -9.27 15.88 -10.91
CA ASP A 7 -8.71 15.28 -12.14
C ASP A 7 -7.47 14.42 -11.87
N LEU A 8 -6.96 14.44 -10.64
CA LEU A 8 -5.74 13.73 -10.24
C LEU A 8 -6.06 12.60 -9.23
N PRO A 9 -5.69 11.35 -9.56
CA PRO A 9 -6.15 10.19 -8.81
C PRO A 9 -5.43 10.05 -7.46
N LEU A 10 -6.18 9.63 -6.46
CA LEU A 10 -5.70 9.09 -5.18
C LEU A 10 -6.23 7.67 -5.06
N TYR A 11 -5.34 6.68 -4.99
CA TYR A 11 -5.73 5.28 -4.88
C TYR A 11 -5.82 4.87 -3.41
N LEU A 12 -6.98 4.37 -3.01
CA LEU A 12 -7.29 4.02 -1.63
C LEU A 12 -7.70 2.55 -1.53
N PHE A 13 -6.96 1.76 -0.75
CA PHE A 13 -7.37 0.43 -0.33
C PHE A 13 -7.96 0.51 1.08
N LEU A 14 -9.29 0.60 1.16
CA LEU A 14 -10.05 0.76 2.41
C LEU A 14 -10.91 -0.47 2.66
N SER A 15 -10.71 -1.15 3.78
CA SER A 15 -11.50 -2.31 4.19
C SER A 15 -11.17 -2.71 5.64
N GLY A 16 -11.80 -3.77 6.15
CA GLY A 16 -11.49 -4.35 7.46
C GLY A 16 -10.08 -4.92 7.57
N ALA A 17 -9.67 -5.31 8.78
CA ALA A 17 -8.40 -5.98 8.99
C ALA A 17 -8.36 -7.34 8.26
N GLY A 18 -7.20 -7.72 7.72
CA GLY A 18 -7.03 -9.05 7.13
C GLY A 18 -7.59 -9.26 5.72
N THR A 19 -8.12 -8.21 5.07
CA THR A 19 -8.78 -8.32 3.75
C THR A 19 -7.86 -8.09 2.54
N GLY A 20 -6.54 -8.24 2.72
CA GLY A 20 -5.58 -8.09 1.62
C GLY A 20 -5.29 -6.66 1.15
N LYS A 21 -5.60 -5.62 1.95
CA LYS A 21 -5.34 -4.20 1.59
C LYS A 21 -3.85 -3.93 1.31
N SER A 22 -3.01 -4.23 2.29
CA SER A 22 -1.55 -4.07 2.22
C SER A 22 -0.97 -4.85 1.05
N ARG A 23 -1.51 -6.05 0.80
CA ARG A 23 -1.09 -6.88 -0.32
C ARG A 23 -1.45 -6.26 -1.67
N ASN A 24 -2.70 -5.83 -1.87
CA ASN A 24 -3.09 -5.13 -3.10
C ASN A 24 -2.25 -3.86 -3.33
N ALA A 25 -1.96 -3.10 -2.27
CA ALA A 25 -1.12 -1.92 -2.38
C ALA A 25 0.34 -2.26 -2.73
N ASN A 26 0.89 -3.33 -2.16
CA ASN A 26 2.24 -3.80 -2.48
C ASN A 26 2.35 -4.35 -3.91
N GLU A 27 1.30 -5.00 -4.41
CA GLU A 27 1.25 -5.52 -5.78
C GLU A 27 0.82 -4.46 -6.83
N PHE A 28 0.42 -3.26 -6.39
CA PHE A 28 -0.17 -2.22 -7.23
C PHE A 28 0.64 -1.91 -8.49
N HIS A 29 1.96 -1.75 -8.37
CA HIS A 29 2.83 -1.45 -9.52
C HIS A 29 2.76 -2.55 -10.58
N GLN A 30 2.85 -3.81 -10.17
CA GLN A 30 2.78 -4.94 -11.08
C GLN A 30 1.38 -5.12 -11.67
N THR A 31 0.33 -4.93 -10.87
CA THR A 31 -1.05 -4.92 -11.35
C THR A 31 -1.27 -3.85 -12.41
N ALA A 32 -0.76 -2.63 -12.18
CA ALA A 32 -0.86 -1.53 -13.15
C ALA A 32 -0.16 -1.88 -14.48
N ILE A 33 1.03 -2.49 -14.43
CA ILE A 33 1.74 -2.96 -15.62
C ILE A 33 0.92 -4.00 -16.38
N ILE A 34 0.35 -5.00 -15.69
CA ILE A 34 -0.46 -6.05 -16.31
C ILE A 34 -1.70 -5.45 -16.99
N CYS A 35 -2.44 -4.59 -16.28
CA CYS A 35 -3.63 -3.95 -16.81
C CYS A 35 -3.32 -3.08 -18.04
N LEU A 36 -2.25 -2.28 -17.99
CA LEU A 36 -1.84 -1.42 -19.09
C LEU A 36 -1.26 -2.20 -20.27
N SER A 37 -0.63 -3.36 -20.04
CA SER A 37 -0.12 -4.22 -21.12
C SER A 37 -1.24 -4.85 -21.94
N ALA A 38 -2.44 -4.97 -21.35
CA ALA A 38 -3.65 -5.40 -22.06
C ALA A 38 -4.33 -4.25 -22.82
N GLN A 39 -3.88 -3.01 -22.64
CA GLN A 39 -4.38 -1.84 -23.35
C GLN A 39 -3.36 -1.35 -24.39
N GLU A 40 -3.82 -0.57 -25.37
CA GLU A 40 -2.96 -0.01 -26.43
C GLU A 40 -2.26 1.30 -26.03
N ASP A 41 -2.20 1.64 -24.73
CA ASP A 41 -1.51 2.84 -24.23
C ASP A 41 -0.04 2.56 -23.89
N GLY A 42 0.80 2.57 -24.93
CA GLY A 42 2.23 2.32 -24.80
C GLY A 42 3.01 3.41 -24.04
N GLU A 43 2.54 4.66 -24.05
CA GLU A 43 3.21 5.77 -23.36
C GLU A 43 3.05 5.63 -21.84
N LEU A 44 1.80 5.44 -21.39
CA LEU A 44 1.51 5.27 -19.96
C LEU A 44 2.16 3.99 -19.44
N LEU A 45 2.12 2.89 -20.20
CA LEU A 45 2.80 1.64 -19.82
C LEU A 45 4.31 1.85 -19.60
N THR A 46 4.97 2.61 -20.48
CA THR A 46 6.40 2.92 -20.34
C THR A 46 6.67 3.74 -19.08
N LYS A 47 5.86 4.77 -18.85
CA LYS A 47 5.95 5.60 -17.63
C LYS A 47 5.80 4.79 -16.35
N ILE A 48 4.84 3.86 -16.32
CA ILE A 48 4.63 2.99 -15.14
C ILE A 48 5.78 2.01 -14.98
N LYS A 49 6.29 1.38 -16.05
CA LYS A 49 7.44 0.46 -15.97
C LYS A 49 8.70 1.12 -15.42
N GLU A 50 8.93 2.39 -15.77
CA GLU A 50 10.11 3.15 -15.35
C GLU A 50 9.92 3.93 -14.03
N ALA A 51 8.78 3.77 -13.37
CA ALA A 51 8.44 4.51 -12.16
C ALA A 51 9.42 4.25 -11.00
N TRP A 52 9.72 5.28 -10.22
CA TRP A 52 10.33 5.11 -8.91
C TRP A 52 9.24 4.68 -7.92
N VAL A 53 9.37 3.47 -7.39
CA VAL A 53 8.37 2.87 -6.50
C VAL A 53 8.84 2.90 -5.06
N PHE A 54 8.03 3.50 -4.20
CA PHE A 54 8.25 3.57 -2.76
C PHE A 54 7.17 2.81 -2.01
N HIS A 55 7.58 1.88 -1.16
CA HIS A 55 6.75 1.17 -0.21
C HIS A 55 7.11 1.65 1.19
N THR A 56 6.25 2.50 1.75
CA THR A 56 6.36 3.00 3.12
C THR A 56 5.22 2.44 3.96
N SER A 57 5.43 2.33 5.27
CA SER A 57 4.43 1.78 6.19
C SER A 57 4.44 2.49 7.53
N TYR A 58 3.28 2.55 8.17
CA TYR A 58 3.12 2.88 9.59
C TYR A 58 2.86 1.64 10.46
N GLU A 59 2.89 0.44 9.89
CA GLU A 59 2.68 -0.81 10.61
C GLU A 59 4.01 -1.52 10.91
N ASN A 60 3.94 -2.66 11.60
CA ASN A 60 5.04 -3.61 11.75
C ASN A 60 6.35 -2.99 12.28
N GLY A 61 6.26 -2.10 13.27
CA GLY A 61 7.42 -1.42 13.87
C GLY A 61 7.84 -0.12 13.17
N PHE A 62 7.21 0.22 12.05
CA PHE A 62 7.41 1.46 11.30
C PHE A 62 6.38 2.54 11.64
N GLY A 63 5.63 2.40 12.74
CA GLY A 63 4.75 3.45 13.25
C GLY A 63 5.51 4.74 13.58
N LEU A 64 4.78 5.82 13.84
CA LEU A 64 5.38 7.10 14.20
C LEU A 64 6.28 6.95 15.44
N LYS A 65 7.52 7.43 15.32
CA LYS A 65 8.51 7.43 16.40
C LYS A 65 8.53 8.77 17.12
N ASN A 66 9.23 8.81 18.26
CA ASN A 66 9.50 10.06 18.96
C ASN A 66 10.25 11.03 18.02
N GLY A 67 9.82 12.29 17.96
CA GLY A 67 10.37 13.29 17.04
C GLY A 67 9.67 13.36 15.67
N GLU A 68 8.78 12.42 15.34
CA GLU A 68 7.98 12.45 14.10
C GLU A 68 6.61 13.14 14.32
N ASP A 69 6.61 14.42 14.68
CA ASP A 69 5.37 15.18 14.96
C ASP A 69 4.51 15.42 13.72
N ASN A 70 5.12 15.35 12.53
CA ASN A 70 4.45 15.53 11.25
C ASN A 70 4.47 14.22 10.45
N PRO A 71 3.35 13.48 10.39
CA PRO A 71 3.30 12.22 9.66
C PRO A 71 3.58 12.39 8.16
N TYR A 72 3.23 13.51 7.54
CA TYR A 72 3.55 13.72 6.14
C TYR A 72 5.07 13.76 5.88
N LEU A 73 5.86 14.34 6.79
CA LEU A 73 7.33 14.28 6.73
C LEU A 73 7.87 12.90 7.13
N ALA A 74 7.16 12.19 8.00
CA ALA A 74 7.46 10.81 8.37
C ALA A 74 7.39 9.87 7.14
N ILE A 75 6.49 10.13 6.17
CA ILE A 75 6.46 9.43 4.88
C ILE A 75 7.76 9.67 4.11
N GLY A 76 8.20 10.93 3.99
CA GLY A 76 9.45 11.27 3.29
C GLY A 76 10.67 10.64 3.97
N THR A 77 10.68 10.60 5.30
CA THR A 77 11.73 9.91 6.09
C THR A 77 11.78 8.42 5.76
N ARG A 78 10.61 7.75 5.66
CA ARG A 78 10.52 6.34 5.24
C ARG A 78 10.92 6.11 3.79
N MET A 79 10.64 7.06 2.89
CA MET A 79 11.17 7.01 1.52
C MET A 79 12.70 7.09 1.50
N LEU A 80 13.29 7.98 2.30
CA LEU A 80 14.74 8.08 2.44
C LEU A 80 15.32 6.79 3.03
N PHE A 81 14.67 6.22 4.05
CA PHE A 81 15.03 4.91 4.60
C PHE A 81 15.02 3.81 3.54
N GLN A 82 14.03 3.75 2.66
CA GLN A 82 14.04 2.74 1.59
C GLN A 82 15.29 2.84 0.69
N LEU A 83 15.79 4.05 0.43
CA LEU A 83 17.01 4.28 -0.34
C LEU A 83 18.27 3.89 0.44
N LEU A 84 18.29 4.14 1.75
CA LEU A 84 19.45 3.99 2.62
C LEU A 84 19.44 2.73 3.50
N ARG A 85 18.47 1.83 3.30
CA ARG A 85 18.25 0.65 4.16
C ARG A 85 19.44 -0.31 4.31
N LYS A 86 20.46 -0.18 3.46
CA LYS A 86 21.69 -0.98 3.53
C LYS A 86 22.76 -0.33 4.39
N GLN A 87 22.64 0.96 4.68
CA GLN A 87 23.62 1.76 5.39
C GLN A 87 23.16 2.17 6.78
N MET A 88 21.86 2.42 6.96
CA MET A 88 21.29 2.95 8.19
C MET A 88 19.94 2.30 8.50
N ASP A 89 19.65 2.13 9.79
CA ASP A 89 18.30 1.79 10.23
C ASP A 89 17.38 3.04 10.25
N LEU A 90 16.09 2.84 10.55
CA LEU A 90 15.14 3.95 10.55
C LEU A 90 15.42 4.96 11.68
N ASP A 91 15.79 4.49 12.87
CA ASP A 91 15.98 5.36 14.03
C ASP A 91 17.24 6.22 13.81
N GLU A 92 18.31 5.65 13.25
CA GLU A 92 19.50 6.38 12.83
C GLU A 92 19.19 7.47 11.78
N ILE A 93 18.28 7.21 10.84
CA ILE A 93 17.87 8.20 9.83
C ILE A 93 17.09 9.35 10.48
N ILE A 94 16.19 9.03 11.42
CA ILE A 94 15.42 10.03 12.16
C ILE A 94 16.35 10.95 12.96
N ASP A 95 17.37 10.39 13.60
CA ASP A 95 18.32 11.16 14.43
C ASP A 95 19.33 11.96 13.59
N THR A 96 19.72 11.44 12.41
CA THR A 96 20.77 12.03 11.58
C THR A 96 20.26 13.14 10.66
N TYR A 97 19.08 12.95 10.06
CA TYR A 97 18.60 13.82 9.00
C TYR A 97 17.42 14.67 9.44
N LYS A 98 17.38 15.92 8.99
CA LYS A 98 16.15 16.72 9.07
C LYS A 98 15.05 16.01 8.27
N PRO A 99 13.84 15.78 8.84
CA PRO A 99 12.76 15.07 8.16
C PRO A 99 12.44 15.68 6.79
N PRO A 100 12.67 14.96 5.67
CA PRO A 100 12.37 15.46 4.34
C PRO A 100 10.88 15.30 4.04
N SER A 101 10.32 16.17 3.20
CA SER A 101 9.03 15.86 2.57
C SER A 101 9.22 14.78 1.50
N PRO A 102 8.17 14.02 1.12
CA PRO A 102 8.22 13.11 -0.03
C PRO A 102 8.82 13.74 -1.29
N MET A 103 8.48 15.00 -1.57
CA MET A 103 9.01 15.73 -2.73
C MET A 103 10.49 16.07 -2.61
N ASP A 104 11.01 16.27 -1.39
CA ASP A 104 12.44 16.51 -1.21
C ASP A 104 13.25 15.25 -1.51
N VAL A 105 12.71 14.07 -1.20
CA VAL A 105 13.31 12.78 -1.59
C VAL A 105 13.27 12.60 -3.10
N VAL A 106 12.14 12.89 -3.75
CA VAL A 106 12.02 12.84 -5.23
C VAL A 106 13.03 13.79 -5.89
N LYS A 107 13.19 15.02 -5.38
CA LYS A 107 14.21 15.98 -5.85
C LYS A 107 15.63 15.43 -5.73
N LEU A 108 15.95 14.79 -4.60
CA LEU A 108 17.26 14.21 -4.35
C LEU A 108 17.59 13.12 -5.36
N ILE A 109 16.63 12.24 -5.66
CA ILE A 109 16.78 11.17 -6.65
C ILE A 109 16.91 11.75 -8.06
N ALA A 110 16.05 12.72 -8.42
CA ALA A 110 16.10 13.39 -9.71
C ALA A 110 17.48 14.04 -9.95
N LYS A 111 18.04 14.69 -8.93
CA LYS A 111 19.40 15.24 -8.97
C LYS A 111 20.46 14.15 -9.15
N HIS A 112 20.34 13.03 -8.44
CA HIS A 112 21.29 11.92 -8.55
C HIS A 112 21.33 11.31 -9.96
N TYR A 113 20.16 11.12 -10.58
CA TYR A 113 20.05 10.58 -11.94
C TYR A 113 20.13 11.64 -13.06
N ASN A 114 20.33 12.92 -12.70
CA ASN A 114 20.31 14.04 -13.64
C ASN A 114 19.05 14.07 -14.54
N ARG A 115 17.87 13.84 -13.93
CA ARG A 115 16.56 13.83 -14.61
C ARG A 115 15.71 15.03 -14.18
N ASP A 116 14.89 15.55 -15.09
CA ASP A 116 13.87 16.55 -14.76
C ASP A 116 12.75 15.89 -13.95
N MET A 117 12.37 16.52 -12.83
CA MET A 117 11.22 16.14 -12.03
C MET A 117 9.91 16.03 -12.81
N LYS A 118 9.71 16.83 -13.87
CA LYS A 118 8.51 16.76 -14.72
C LYS A 118 8.46 15.48 -15.57
N SER A 119 9.61 14.87 -15.82
CA SER A 119 9.73 13.62 -16.56
C SER A 119 9.70 12.38 -15.65
N ALA A 120 9.80 12.57 -14.33
CA ALA A 120 9.79 11.49 -13.38
C ALA A 120 8.37 10.97 -13.15
N THR A 121 8.25 9.64 -13.12
CA THR A 121 7.07 8.94 -12.63
C THR A 121 7.37 8.37 -11.26
N VAL A 122 6.49 8.60 -10.28
CA VAL A 122 6.65 8.06 -8.92
C VAL A 122 5.38 7.34 -8.51
N ILE A 123 5.52 6.13 -7.98
CA ILE A 123 4.43 5.42 -7.29
C ILE A 123 4.80 5.42 -5.82
N LEU A 124 4.00 6.10 -5.00
CA LEU A 124 4.24 6.18 -3.57
C LEU A 124 3.13 5.47 -2.83
N ILE A 125 3.48 4.35 -2.20
CA ILE A 125 2.59 3.49 -1.42
C ILE A 125 2.82 3.75 0.06
N VAL A 126 1.75 4.08 0.78
CA VAL A 126 1.74 4.25 2.25
C VAL A 126 0.77 3.27 2.87
N ASP A 127 1.30 2.25 3.52
CA ASP A 127 0.52 1.22 4.19
C ASP A 127 0.22 1.61 5.65
N GLY A 128 -1.00 1.33 6.12
CA GLY A 128 -1.34 1.47 7.53
C GLY A 128 -1.74 2.87 7.98
N MET A 129 -2.36 3.70 7.12
CA MET A 129 -2.74 5.08 7.47
C MET A 129 -3.66 5.16 8.69
N GLN A 130 -4.39 4.10 9.04
CA GLN A 130 -5.22 4.07 10.26
C GLN A 130 -4.43 4.26 11.55
N GLN A 131 -3.11 4.01 11.54
CA GLN A 131 -2.24 4.26 12.70
C GLN A 131 -2.15 5.74 13.07
N LEU A 132 -2.59 6.63 12.16
CA LEU A 132 -2.69 8.07 12.39
C LEU A 132 -4.02 8.48 13.05
N MET A 133 -4.96 7.54 13.23
CA MET A 133 -6.21 7.76 13.96
C MET A 133 -5.97 7.47 15.44
N LYS A 134 -6.12 8.48 16.29
CA LYS A 134 -6.03 8.37 17.75
C LYS A 134 -7.39 8.08 18.38
N ASP A 135 -8.44 8.66 17.81
CA ASP A 135 -9.82 8.45 18.22
C ASP A 135 -10.64 7.73 17.14
N LYS A 136 -11.73 7.09 17.59
CA LYS A 136 -12.75 6.46 16.73
C LYS A 136 -13.36 7.46 15.73
N ASP A 137 -13.38 8.73 16.13
CA ASP A 137 -13.94 9.84 15.36
C ASP A 137 -12.89 10.56 14.50
N ASP A 138 -11.61 10.18 14.55
CA ASP A 138 -10.57 10.84 13.73
C ASP A 138 -10.76 10.58 12.24
N GLY A 139 -11.45 9.49 11.89
CA GLY A 139 -11.97 9.23 10.54
C GLY A 139 -13.14 10.14 10.15
N LEU A 140 -13.62 11.03 11.04
CA LEU A 140 -14.70 11.99 10.79
C LEU A 140 -14.29 13.47 11.04
N LYS A 141 -13.22 13.72 11.82
CA LYS A 141 -12.73 15.07 12.18
C LYS A 141 -11.74 15.63 11.15
N LEU A 142 -12.08 16.76 10.53
CA LEU A 142 -11.25 17.43 9.51
C LEU A 142 -9.84 17.80 9.95
N ASP A 143 -9.68 18.16 11.22
CA ASP A 143 -8.43 18.57 11.82
C ASP A 143 -7.62 17.40 12.39
N SER A 144 -8.10 16.16 12.23
CA SER A 144 -7.39 14.98 12.67
C SER A 144 -6.06 14.81 11.93
N MET A 145 -5.12 14.19 12.63
CA MET A 145 -3.80 13.85 12.07
C MET A 145 -3.94 12.99 10.81
N PHE A 146 -4.88 12.03 10.81
CA PHE A 146 -5.23 11.20 9.66
C PHE A 146 -5.64 12.04 8.44
N TYR A 147 -6.64 12.91 8.55
CA TYR A 147 -7.14 13.68 7.39
C TYR A 147 -6.17 14.73 6.89
N ARG A 148 -5.45 15.40 7.80
CA ARG A 148 -4.41 16.36 7.41
C ARG A 148 -3.31 15.66 6.61
N THR A 149 -2.90 14.46 7.05
CA THR A 149 -1.88 13.67 6.34
C THR A 149 -2.41 13.15 5.02
N LEU A 150 -3.63 12.59 4.99
CA LEU A 150 -4.26 12.09 3.76
C LEU A 150 -4.43 13.22 2.72
N THR A 151 -4.81 14.41 3.16
CA THR A 151 -4.96 15.59 2.29
C THR A 151 -3.59 16.01 1.72
N SER A 152 -2.58 16.16 2.58
CA SER A 152 -1.21 16.52 2.15
C SER A 152 -0.61 15.47 1.21
N PHE A 153 -0.87 14.19 1.50
CA PHE A 153 -0.46 13.06 0.67
C PHE A 153 -1.16 13.08 -0.70
N ALA A 154 -2.45 13.32 -0.73
CA ALA A 154 -3.20 13.44 -1.99
C ALA A 154 -2.82 14.68 -2.79
N ASP A 155 -2.33 15.73 -2.12
CA ASP A 155 -1.87 16.94 -2.77
C ASP A 155 -0.49 16.76 -3.47
N LEU A 156 0.22 15.64 -3.23
CA LEU A 156 1.42 15.27 -3.99
C LEU A 156 1.16 15.13 -5.50
N ALA A 157 -0.05 14.72 -5.88
CA ALA A 157 -0.43 14.63 -7.29
C ALA A 157 -0.43 16.01 -7.99
N PHE A 158 -0.47 17.13 -7.23
CA PHE A 158 -0.43 18.50 -7.74
C PHE A 158 0.99 19.08 -7.78
N SER A 159 2.01 18.29 -7.47
CA SER A 159 3.40 18.75 -7.41
C SER A 159 3.99 19.13 -8.78
N GLY A 160 3.31 18.80 -9.88
CA GLY A 160 3.81 18.94 -11.26
C GLY A 160 4.71 17.79 -11.72
N THR A 161 5.06 16.86 -10.81
CA THR A 161 5.62 15.55 -11.11
C THR A 161 4.49 14.53 -11.25
N PHE A 162 4.65 13.55 -12.14
CA PHE A 162 3.65 12.49 -12.31
C PHE A 162 3.73 11.50 -11.15
N ILE A 163 2.94 11.74 -10.11
CA ILE A 163 2.92 10.94 -8.88
C ILE A 163 1.59 10.21 -8.75
N ILE A 164 1.66 8.91 -8.47
CA ILE A 164 0.52 8.07 -8.13
C ILE A 164 0.57 7.79 -6.63
N PRO A 165 -0.19 8.55 -5.81
CA PRO A 165 -0.31 8.29 -4.39
C PRO A 165 -1.27 7.12 -4.16
N VAL A 166 -0.78 6.10 -3.47
CA VAL A 166 -1.51 4.90 -3.08
C VAL A 166 -1.43 4.78 -1.57
N CYS A 167 -2.55 4.58 -0.88
CA CYS A 167 -2.48 4.25 0.54
C CYS A 167 -3.52 3.24 0.98
N THR A 168 -3.23 2.56 2.09
CA THR A 168 -4.16 1.65 2.74
C THR A 168 -4.63 2.24 4.06
N SER A 169 -5.87 1.93 4.43
CA SER A 169 -6.35 2.20 5.78
C SER A 169 -7.36 1.14 6.17
N THR A 170 -7.25 0.65 7.41
CA THR A 170 -8.33 -0.12 8.02
C THR A 170 -9.47 0.82 8.41
N ILE A 171 -10.68 0.51 7.99
CA ILE A 171 -11.88 1.30 8.30
C ILE A 171 -12.94 0.42 8.96
N THR A 172 -13.68 0.97 9.92
CA THR A 172 -14.76 0.28 10.65
C THR A 172 -16.14 0.88 10.38
N GLY A 173 -16.20 1.98 9.62
CA GLY A 173 -17.44 2.69 9.26
C GLY A 173 -17.66 2.79 7.75
N PRO A 174 -18.79 3.39 7.32
CA PRO A 174 -19.11 3.57 5.91
C PRO A 174 -18.06 4.42 5.19
N ILE A 175 -17.68 4.04 3.97
CA ILE A 175 -16.68 4.78 3.17
C ILE A 175 -17.08 6.24 2.99
N ASP A 176 -18.38 6.50 2.79
CA ASP A 176 -18.88 7.87 2.62
C ASP A 176 -18.66 8.75 3.84
N GLY A 177 -18.66 8.16 5.05
CA GLY A 177 -18.30 8.86 6.28
C GLY A 177 -16.80 9.12 6.35
N VAL A 178 -15.98 8.10 6.07
CA VAL A 178 -14.50 8.17 6.16
C VAL A 178 -13.89 9.08 5.10
N LEU A 179 -14.55 9.27 3.96
CA LEU A 179 -14.05 10.12 2.87
C LEU A 179 -14.89 11.38 2.68
N ARG A 180 -15.86 11.66 3.57
CA ARG A 180 -16.85 12.76 3.45
C ARG A 180 -16.22 14.09 3.04
N ASN A 181 -15.02 14.34 3.56
CA ASN A 181 -14.31 15.60 3.44
C ASN A 181 -13.38 15.70 2.22
N LEU A 182 -13.21 14.61 1.45
CA LEU A 182 -12.50 14.66 0.18
C LEU A 182 -13.44 15.17 -0.91
N THR A 183 -13.04 16.25 -1.57
CA THR A 183 -13.78 16.86 -2.70
C THR A 183 -13.52 16.16 -4.04
N ARG A 184 -12.85 15.01 -4.04
CA ARG A 184 -12.51 14.25 -5.26
C ARG A 184 -13.68 13.36 -5.65
N ASP A 185 -13.93 13.25 -6.94
CA ASP A 185 -14.88 12.27 -7.47
C ASP A 185 -14.42 10.86 -7.12
N ARG A 186 -15.37 10.00 -6.76
CA ARG A 186 -15.09 8.65 -6.26
C ARG A 186 -15.48 7.63 -7.31
N VAL A 187 -14.51 6.78 -7.66
CA VAL A 187 -14.73 5.59 -8.49
C VAL A 187 -14.45 4.38 -7.62
N TYR A 188 -15.49 3.58 -7.38
CA TYR A 188 -15.37 2.33 -6.64
C TYR A 188 -15.00 1.22 -7.62
N LEU A 189 -13.81 0.66 -7.43
CA LEU A 189 -13.32 -0.45 -8.23
C LEU A 189 -13.65 -1.79 -7.54
N PRO A 190 -14.09 -2.81 -8.27
CA PRO A 190 -14.21 -4.15 -7.71
C PRO A 190 -12.84 -4.65 -7.27
N VAL A 191 -12.78 -5.30 -6.11
CA VAL A 191 -11.54 -5.94 -5.63
C VAL A 191 -11.39 -7.26 -6.37
N SER A 192 -10.35 -7.37 -7.18
CA SER A 192 -9.97 -8.65 -7.81
C SER A 192 -9.51 -9.63 -6.75
N SER A 193 -9.83 -10.92 -6.92
CA SER A 193 -9.29 -11.98 -6.07
C SER A 193 -7.76 -11.99 -6.17
N LEU A 194 -7.09 -12.02 -5.01
CA LEU A 194 -5.63 -12.11 -4.96
C LEU A 194 -5.21 -13.58 -5.14
N GLN A 195 -4.12 -13.80 -5.87
CA GLN A 195 -3.52 -15.13 -5.98
C GLN A 195 -3.09 -15.65 -4.61
N PRO A 196 -2.93 -16.95 -4.38
CA PRO A 196 -2.41 -17.45 -3.11
C PRO A 196 -0.99 -16.92 -2.82
N PRO A 197 -0.59 -16.70 -1.55
CA PRO A 197 0.75 -16.25 -1.22
C PRO A 197 1.80 -17.36 -1.38
N ASN A 198 3.04 -16.95 -1.63
CA ASN A 198 4.23 -17.79 -1.52
C ASN A 198 4.96 -17.48 -0.22
N ASP A 199 5.74 -18.43 0.28
CA ASP A 199 6.65 -18.23 1.41
C ASP A 199 7.86 -17.36 1.01
N GLN A 200 8.75 -17.13 1.98
CA GLN A 200 9.96 -16.30 1.78
C GLN A 200 10.94 -16.88 0.74
N GLN A 201 10.82 -18.16 0.40
CA GLN A 201 11.65 -18.85 -0.60
C GLN A 201 10.96 -18.94 -1.97
N GLY A 202 9.75 -18.37 -2.10
CA GLY A 202 8.96 -18.41 -3.33
C GLY A 202 8.17 -19.69 -3.52
N ILE A 203 8.06 -20.53 -2.50
CA ILE A 203 7.31 -21.80 -2.54
C ILE A 203 5.85 -21.49 -2.17
N PRO A 204 4.86 -22.03 -2.91
CA PRO A 204 3.45 -21.86 -2.55
C PRO A 204 3.16 -22.31 -1.12
N VAL A 205 2.51 -21.43 -0.34
CA VAL A 205 2.14 -21.74 1.06
C VAL A 205 1.17 -22.92 1.12
N PHE A 206 0.28 -23.01 0.14
CA PHE A 206 -0.73 -24.06 0.04
C PHE A 206 -0.29 -25.16 -0.92
N LYS A 207 -0.63 -26.41 -0.60
CA LYS A 207 -0.42 -27.54 -1.50
C LYS A 207 -1.24 -27.35 -2.78
N ASN A 208 -0.61 -27.62 -3.92
CA ASN A 208 -1.26 -27.55 -5.21
C ASN A 208 -2.07 -28.84 -5.47
N ASP A 209 -3.23 -28.95 -4.82
CA ASP A 209 -4.21 -30.00 -5.07
C ASP A 209 -5.60 -29.41 -5.26
N LYS A 210 -6.49 -30.13 -5.95
CA LYS A 210 -7.80 -29.63 -6.37
C LYS A 210 -8.66 -29.14 -5.19
N ILE A 211 -8.60 -29.83 -4.04
CA ILE A 211 -9.43 -29.50 -2.87
C ILE A 211 -8.87 -28.24 -2.21
N THR A 212 -7.57 -28.21 -1.94
CA THR A 212 -6.91 -27.05 -1.33
C THR A 212 -7.07 -25.81 -2.20
N ASN A 213 -6.87 -25.92 -3.52
CA ASN A 213 -7.03 -24.80 -4.45
C ASN A 213 -8.46 -24.24 -4.45
N THR A 214 -9.48 -25.10 -4.42
CA THR A 214 -10.89 -24.65 -4.36
C THR A 214 -11.16 -23.85 -3.08
N ILE A 215 -10.70 -24.33 -1.93
CA ILE A 215 -10.92 -23.66 -0.64
C ILE A 215 -10.12 -22.34 -0.55
N VAL A 216 -8.93 -22.31 -1.13
CA VAL A 216 -8.10 -21.10 -1.23
C VAL A 216 -8.74 -20.07 -2.16
N GLU A 217 -9.33 -20.49 -3.28
CA GLU A 217 -10.10 -19.64 -4.19
C GLU A 217 -11.35 -19.07 -3.49
N ASP A 218 -12.06 -19.88 -2.71
CA ASP A 218 -13.22 -19.44 -1.91
C ASP A 218 -12.85 -18.38 -0.87
N CYS A 219 -11.60 -18.38 -0.38
CA CYS A 219 -11.09 -17.33 0.51
C CYS A 219 -10.85 -15.99 -0.23
N GLY A 220 -10.97 -15.95 -1.55
CA GLY A 220 -10.84 -14.74 -2.37
C GLY A 220 -9.49 -14.02 -2.21
N GLY A 221 -8.45 -14.73 -1.75
CA GLY A 221 -7.14 -14.13 -1.46
C GLY A 221 -7.07 -13.26 -0.20
N HIS A 222 -8.07 -13.30 0.69
CA HIS A 222 -8.08 -12.55 1.95
C HIS A 222 -7.04 -13.12 2.92
N GLY A 223 -6.00 -12.34 3.22
CA GLY A 223 -4.87 -12.77 4.06
C GLY A 223 -5.28 -13.45 5.37
N ARG A 224 -6.28 -12.89 6.10
CA ARG A 224 -6.72 -13.49 7.37
C ARG A 224 -7.50 -14.78 7.19
N ALA A 225 -8.29 -14.90 6.12
CA ALA A 225 -8.98 -16.15 5.81
C ALA A 225 -7.97 -17.24 5.44
N LEU A 226 -6.95 -16.88 4.65
CA LEU A 226 -5.87 -17.77 4.26
C LEU A 226 -4.99 -18.18 5.45
N GLU A 227 -4.68 -17.28 6.38
CA GLU A 227 -3.98 -17.63 7.63
C GLU A 227 -4.75 -18.67 8.44
N VAL A 228 -6.04 -18.43 8.68
CA VAL A 228 -6.89 -19.38 9.42
C VAL A 228 -7.01 -20.71 8.67
N LEU A 229 -7.13 -20.67 7.34
CA LEU A 229 -7.14 -21.88 6.52
C LEU A 229 -5.84 -22.66 6.66
N ASN A 230 -4.70 -21.98 6.61
CA ASN A 230 -3.38 -22.60 6.76
C ASN A 230 -3.24 -23.27 8.13
N ASP A 231 -3.63 -22.59 9.21
CA ASP A 231 -3.62 -23.16 10.57
C ASP A 231 -4.51 -24.40 10.68
N CYS A 232 -5.72 -24.37 10.09
CA CYS A 232 -6.63 -25.51 10.05
C CYS A 232 -6.05 -26.70 9.28
N LEU A 233 -5.46 -26.45 8.10
CA LEU A 233 -4.83 -27.49 7.28
C LEU A 233 -3.62 -28.12 7.99
N ASP A 234 -2.84 -27.30 8.69
CA ASP A 234 -1.70 -27.74 9.50
C ASP A 234 -2.13 -28.71 10.60
N VAL A 235 -3.24 -28.42 11.29
CA VAL A 235 -3.82 -29.31 12.31
C VAL A 235 -4.36 -30.61 11.70
N LEU A 236 -5.03 -30.52 10.54
CA LEU A 236 -5.56 -31.68 9.84
C LEU A 236 -4.45 -32.62 9.33
N TRP A 237 -3.31 -32.06 8.91
CA TRP A 237 -2.16 -32.82 8.42
C TRP A 237 -1.19 -33.28 9.53
N LYS A 238 -1.19 -32.63 10.70
CA LYS A 238 -0.40 -33.05 11.88
C LYS A 238 -1.12 -34.09 12.75
N LYS A 239 -2.41 -34.35 12.57
CA LYS A 239 -3.08 -35.48 13.24
C LYS A 239 -2.71 -36.81 12.57
N PRO A 240 -2.04 -37.75 13.26
CA PRO A 240 -2.00 -39.12 12.78
C PRO A 240 -3.38 -39.73 13.01
N GLY A 241 -4.21 -39.74 11.96
CA GLY A 241 -5.52 -40.39 11.97
C GLY A 241 -5.43 -41.79 11.37
N PRO A 242 -5.87 -42.86 12.05
CA PRO A 242 -5.99 -44.19 11.49
C PRO A 242 -7.32 -44.29 10.73
N LEU A 243 -7.44 -43.68 9.56
CA LEU A 243 -8.64 -43.81 8.70
C LEU A 243 -8.26 -43.75 7.22
N ARG A 244 -7.37 -44.66 6.81
CA ARG A 244 -7.08 -44.97 5.40
C ARG A 244 -7.69 -46.29 4.93
N GLU A 245 -8.66 -46.82 5.66
CA GLU A 245 -9.46 -47.96 5.22
C GLU A 245 -10.94 -47.62 5.33
N GLN A 246 -11.67 -47.95 4.26
CA GLN A 246 -13.11 -47.75 4.01
C GLN A 246 -13.47 -46.35 3.49
N TYR A 247 -13.23 -46.09 2.20
CA TYR A 247 -14.18 -46.28 1.09
C TYR A 247 -13.47 -45.98 -0.24
#